data_AF-A0A7V3T453-F1
#
_entry.id   AF-A0A7V3T453-F1
#
_cell.length_a   1.000
_cell.length_b   1.000
_cell.length_c   1.000
_cell.angle_alpha   90.00
_cell.angle_beta   90.00
_cell.angle_gamma   90.00
#
_symmetry.space_group_name_H-M   'P 1'
#
loop_
_entity.id
_entity.type
_entity.pdbx_description
1 polymer ?
#
loop_
_entity_poly.entity_id
_entity_poly.type
_entity_poly.pdbx_seq_one_letter_code
_entity_poly.pdbx_strand_id
1 'polypeptide(L)'
;MRPRTQLILVAALLVAVAVASLIKRAVSSRQSGHTGTGAPGVTAPDVKNLTRQSNTFIAAPAAAPRVIAYYFHGTVRCESCLLIEQQARTVIEQRFGNELAAGWLIWESVNYDLPQNKHFLTDYNLPCPSLVLVWQADGKTEQWRLLGDTWELVRDPPKLSEYVETEVRKVLGGQVNENTPK
;
A
#
# COMPACT_ATOMS: atom_id res chain seq x y z
N MET A 1 -30.99 3.43 -32.45
CA MET A 1 -31.61 4.70 -32.02
C MET A 1 -31.31 4.90 -30.54
N ARG A 2 -31.17 6.16 -30.13
CA ARG A 2 -30.44 6.72 -28.97
C ARG A 2 -31.12 6.46 -27.59
N PRO A 3 -30.46 6.79 -26.45
CA PRO A 3 -30.25 5.89 -25.31
C PRO A 3 -31.03 6.26 -24.05
N ARG A 4 -31.09 5.33 -23.07
CA ARG A 4 -31.66 5.54 -21.73
C ARG A 4 -30.56 5.72 -20.68
N THR A 5 -29.74 6.75 -20.83
CA THR A 5 -28.68 7.14 -19.89
C THR A 5 -28.95 8.55 -19.39
N GLN A 6 -29.88 8.76 -18.46
CA GLN A 6 -30.10 10.09 -17.83
C GLN A 6 -30.84 10.11 -16.47
N LEU A 7 -30.80 9.06 -15.64
CA LEU A 7 -31.56 9.08 -14.36
C LEU A 7 -30.82 8.65 -13.08
N ILE A 8 -29.48 8.64 -13.06
CA ILE A 8 -28.72 8.39 -11.80
C ILE A 8 -27.65 9.47 -11.57
N LEU A 9 -28.03 10.74 -11.72
CA LEU A 9 -27.18 11.90 -11.48
C LEU A 9 -27.83 12.89 -10.51
N VAL A 10 -28.45 12.42 -9.42
CA VAL A 10 -28.79 13.28 -8.27
C VAL A 10 -28.78 12.46 -6.97
N ALA A 11 -27.60 12.14 -6.43
CA ALA A 11 -27.48 11.66 -5.04
C ALA A 11 -26.09 11.97 -4.46
N ALA A 12 -25.54 13.14 -4.81
CA ALA A 12 -24.38 13.71 -4.14
C ALA A 12 -24.70 15.16 -3.79
N LEU A 13 -25.24 15.40 -2.58
CA LEU A 13 -24.85 16.49 -1.67
C LEU A 13 -25.77 16.53 -0.43
N LEU A 14 -25.19 16.95 0.70
CA LEU A 14 -25.80 17.46 1.94
C LEU A 14 -25.97 16.50 3.13
N VAL A 15 -24.88 16.24 3.88
CA VAL A 15 -24.88 16.49 5.34
C VAL A 15 -23.49 16.98 5.75
N ALA A 16 -23.35 18.29 5.96
CA ALA A 16 -22.24 18.89 6.67
C ALA A 16 -22.79 19.77 7.79
N VAL A 17 -22.02 19.82 8.89
CA VAL A 17 -22.04 20.80 10.01
C VAL A 17 -22.91 20.45 11.23
N ALA A 18 -22.23 20.04 12.31
CA ALA A 18 -22.36 20.46 13.72
C ALA A 18 -21.67 19.35 14.57
N VAL A 19 -20.69 19.56 15.45
CA VAL A 19 -20.59 20.55 16.52
C VAL A 19 -19.10 20.76 16.86
N ALA A 20 -18.65 22.01 16.83
CA ALA A 20 -17.41 22.45 17.46
C ALA A 20 -17.72 23.05 18.84
N SER A 21 -16.72 22.99 19.73
CA SER A 21 -16.52 23.82 20.93
C SER A 21 -17.06 23.28 22.27
N LEU A 22 -16.20 22.60 23.04
CA LEU A 22 -16.20 22.74 24.50
C LEU A 22 -14.76 22.79 25.08
N ILE A 23 -14.39 24.02 25.47
CA ILE A 23 -13.69 24.39 26.72
C ILE A 23 -12.16 24.20 26.79
N LYS A 24 -11.50 25.32 26.50
CA LYS A 24 -10.22 25.78 27.06
C LYS A 24 -10.25 25.79 28.60
N ARG A 25 -9.18 25.32 29.26
CA ARG A 25 -8.53 25.80 30.51
C ARG A 25 -7.62 24.67 31.04
N ALA A 26 -6.39 24.86 31.49
CA ALA A 26 -5.77 26.03 32.08
C ALA A 26 -4.25 26.03 31.82
N VAL A 27 -3.75 27.13 31.27
CA VAL A 27 -2.37 27.60 31.47
C VAL A 27 -2.39 28.40 32.78
N SER A 28 -1.61 27.95 33.76
CA SER A 28 -1.18 28.74 34.92
C SER A 28 0.29 28.41 35.10
N SER A 29 1.17 29.26 34.57
CA SER A 29 1.77 30.42 35.25
C SER A 29 2.89 30.02 36.21
N ARG A 30 4.13 30.41 35.85
CA ARG A 30 5.09 31.16 36.68
C ARG A 30 6.46 31.13 36.00
N GLN A 31 6.78 32.22 35.30
CA GLN A 31 8.16 32.61 35.03
C GLN A 31 8.37 33.95 35.73
N SER A 32 9.12 33.92 36.84
CA SER A 32 9.60 35.11 37.53
C SER A 32 10.68 35.78 36.69
N GLY A 33 10.52 37.08 36.47
CA GLY A 33 11.52 37.92 35.84
C GLY A 33 12.71 38.18 36.76
N HIS A 34 13.86 38.44 36.14
CA HIS A 34 14.89 39.27 36.72
C HIS A 34 15.40 40.24 35.64
N THR A 35 15.19 41.52 35.93
CA THR A 35 15.67 42.69 35.22
C THR A 35 17.18 42.85 35.40
N GLY A 36 17.89 43.09 34.31
CA GLY A 36 19.28 43.52 34.32
C GLY A 36 19.54 44.49 33.17
N THR A 37 19.47 45.78 33.46
CA THR A 37 19.83 46.90 32.59
C THR A 37 21.35 47.05 32.52
N GLY A 38 21.89 47.23 31.32
CA GLY A 38 23.27 47.69 31.11
C GLY A 38 23.79 47.48 29.68
N ALA A 39 23.79 48.54 28.87
CA ALA A 39 24.63 48.67 27.67
C ALA A 39 25.92 49.45 28.05
N PRO A 40 26.93 49.69 27.17
CA PRO A 40 27.06 49.31 25.75
C PRO A 40 28.46 48.76 25.37
N GLY A 41 28.58 48.16 24.17
CA GLY A 41 29.89 48.00 23.54
C GLY A 41 29.99 47.03 22.35
N VAL A 42 30.48 47.58 21.23
CA VAL A 42 31.37 46.95 20.23
C VAL A 42 30.72 46.25 19.00
N THR A 43 30.77 47.00 17.88
CA THR A 43 30.96 46.64 16.45
C THR A 43 30.07 45.61 15.72
N ALA A 44 29.51 46.07 14.60
CA ALA A 44 29.29 45.29 13.37
C ALA A 44 30.12 45.97 12.23
N PRO A 45 30.41 45.35 11.07
CA PRO A 45 29.83 44.12 10.52
C PRO A 45 30.84 43.13 9.87
N ASP A 46 30.52 41.84 9.84
CA ASP A 46 30.85 40.99 8.68
C ASP A 46 29.72 39.97 8.48
N VAL A 47 28.83 40.29 7.54
CA VAL A 47 27.81 39.37 7.05
C VAL A 47 28.03 39.15 5.56
N LYS A 48 29.23 38.70 5.18
CA LYS A 48 29.53 38.29 3.80
C LYS A 48 29.28 36.79 3.54
N ASN A 49 28.33 36.18 4.25
CA ASN A 49 28.04 34.75 4.11
C ASN A 49 26.54 34.39 4.14
N LEU A 50 25.71 35.23 3.52
CA LEU A 50 24.28 34.98 3.37
C LEU A 50 23.86 35.12 1.90
N THR A 51 24.42 34.31 1.02
CA THR A 51 23.83 34.04 -0.32
C THR A 51 24.47 32.81 -0.96
N ARG A 52 24.45 31.70 -0.24
CA ARG A 52 24.44 30.38 -0.88
C ARG A 52 23.34 29.52 -0.27
N GLN A 53 22.11 30.03 -0.34
CA GLN A 53 20.93 29.17 -0.28
C GLN A 53 20.91 28.38 -1.60
N SER A 54 21.65 27.27 -1.60
CA SER A 54 21.37 26.15 -2.49
C SER A 54 19.92 25.76 -2.24
N ASN A 55 19.10 25.98 -3.26
CA ASN A 55 17.71 25.59 -3.30
C ASN A 55 17.67 24.05 -3.25
N THR A 56 17.72 23.48 -2.05
CA THR A 56 17.49 22.05 -1.85
C THR A 56 16.02 21.82 -2.10
N PHE A 57 15.70 21.46 -3.34
CA PHE A 57 14.42 20.85 -3.65
C PHE A 57 14.39 19.53 -2.89
N ILE A 58 13.72 19.50 -1.74
CA ILE A 58 13.40 18.26 -1.05
C ILE A 58 12.43 17.55 -1.97
N ALA A 59 12.97 16.66 -2.82
CA ALA A 59 12.14 15.70 -3.54
C ALA A 59 11.30 14.98 -2.50
N ALA A 60 9.98 14.99 -2.66
CA ALA A 60 9.09 14.20 -1.83
C ALA A 60 9.62 12.75 -1.81
N PRO A 61 9.61 12.06 -0.66
CA PRO A 61 10.05 10.67 -0.62
C PRO A 61 9.26 9.91 -1.67
N ALA A 62 9.97 9.28 -2.61
CA ALA A 62 9.36 8.35 -3.56
C ALA A 62 8.46 7.42 -2.76
N ALA A 63 7.18 7.35 -3.13
CA ALA A 63 6.21 6.60 -2.36
C ALA A 63 6.74 5.17 -2.20
N ALA A 64 6.80 4.68 -0.96
CA ALA A 64 7.30 3.34 -0.68
C ALA A 64 6.58 2.34 -1.61
N PRO A 65 7.31 1.41 -2.22
CA PRO A 65 6.72 0.54 -3.20
C PRO A 65 5.65 -0.34 -2.56
N ARG A 66 4.61 -0.65 -3.34
CA ARG A 66 3.43 -1.39 -2.89
C ARG A 66 3.49 -2.81 -3.41
N VAL A 67 3.07 -3.77 -2.60
CA VAL A 67 2.89 -5.16 -3.01
C VAL A 67 1.40 -5.46 -3.09
N ILE A 68 0.96 -6.10 -4.17
CA ILE A 68 -0.39 -6.61 -4.31
C ILE A 68 -0.32 -8.14 -4.42
N ALA A 69 -0.95 -8.83 -3.50
CA ALA A 69 -1.17 -10.26 -3.55
C ALA A 69 -2.52 -10.53 -4.24
N TYR A 70 -2.46 -10.87 -5.52
CA TYR A 70 -3.62 -11.27 -6.31
C TYR A 70 -3.87 -12.76 -6.19
N TYR A 71 -5.10 -13.16 -5.85
CA TYR A 71 -5.59 -14.48 -6.16
C TYR A 71 -6.45 -14.42 -7.43
N PHE A 72 -5.89 -14.88 -8.54
CA PHE A 72 -6.58 -14.95 -9.82
C PHE A 72 -7.40 -16.23 -9.92
N HIS A 73 -8.66 -16.11 -10.34
CA HIS A 73 -9.57 -17.24 -10.48
C HIS A 73 -10.51 -17.09 -11.67
N GLY A 74 -11.09 -18.21 -12.12
CA GLY A 74 -12.20 -18.19 -13.07
C GLY A 74 -13.55 -18.02 -12.36
N THR A 75 -14.61 -17.87 -13.14
CA THR A 75 -15.99 -17.81 -12.65
C THR A 75 -16.42 -19.14 -12.05
N VAL A 76 -16.06 -20.25 -12.71
CA VAL A 76 -16.26 -21.60 -12.20
C VAL A 76 -15.05 -21.99 -11.35
N ARG A 77 -15.29 -22.39 -10.11
CA ARG A 77 -14.24 -22.65 -9.13
C ARG A 77 -14.41 -24.05 -8.54
N CYS A 78 -13.35 -24.85 -8.58
CA CYS A 78 -13.31 -26.13 -7.88
C CYS A 78 -12.96 -25.96 -6.40
N GLU A 79 -13.10 -27.02 -5.62
CA GLU A 79 -12.79 -27.04 -4.18
C GLU A 79 -11.35 -26.57 -3.89
N SER A 80 -10.37 -27.06 -4.65
CA SER A 80 -8.97 -26.67 -4.48
C SER A 80 -8.76 -25.17 -4.72
N CYS A 81 -9.43 -24.56 -5.70
CA CYS A 81 -9.34 -23.12 -5.93
C CYS A 81 -9.87 -22.31 -4.74
N LEU A 82 -10.97 -22.75 -4.14
CA LEU A 82 -11.52 -22.10 -2.95
C LEU A 82 -10.59 -22.27 -1.74
N LEU A 83 -10.00 -23.45 -1.61
CA LEU A 83 -9.11 -23.79 -0.50
C LEU A 83 -7.77 -23.03 -0.57
N ILE A 84 -7.14 -22.94 -1.75
CA ILE A 84 -5.92 -22.14 -1.94
C ILE A 84 -6.19 -20.68 -1.60
N GLU A 85 -7.27 -20.09 -2.12
CA GLU A 85 -7.61 -18.69 -1.83
C GLU A 85 -7.78 -18.48 -0.33
N GLN A 86 -8.61 -19.31 0.31
CA GLN A 86 -8.91 -19.18 1.73
C GLN A 86 -7.64 -19.28 2.58
N GLN A 87 -6.80 -20.30 2.35
CA GLN A 87 -5.60 -20.51 3.15
C GLN A 87 -4.59 -19.38 2.92
N ALA A 88 -4.33 -18.99 1.66
CA ALA A 88 -3.41 -17.91 1.35
C ALA A 88 -3.87 -16.57 1.95
N ARG A 89 -5.16 -16.24 1.80
CA ARG A 89 -5.76 -15.05 2.40
C ARG A 89 -5.59 -15.03 3.91
N THR A 90 -5.87 -16.17 4.56
CA THR A 90 -5.74 -16.31 6.02
C THR A 90 -4.32 -16.04 6.48
N VAL A 91 -3.31 -16.58 5.79
CA VAL A 91 -1.90 -16.35 6.10
C VAL A 91 -1.58 -14.86 5.97
N ILE A 92 -2.03 -14.22 4.89
CA ILE A 92 -1.77 -12.81 4.64
C ILE A 92 -2.40 -11.91 5.71
N GLU A 93 -3.67 -12.13 6.01
CA GLU A 93 -4.41 -11.36 7.03
C GLU A 93 -3.82 -11.55 8.43
N GLN A 94 -3.38 -12.76 8.79
CA GLN A 94 -2.85 -13.05 10.13
C GLN A 94 -1.40 -12.62 10.33
N ARG A 95 -0.56 -12.71 9.29
CA ARG A 95 0.90 -12.48 9.41
C ARG A 95 1.34 -11.08 9.01
N PHE A 96 0.55 -10.39 8.19
CA PHE A 96 0.91 -9.09 7.59
C PHE A 96 -0.14 -8.00 7.85
N GLY A 97 -0.83 -8.08 8.99
CA GLY A 97 -1.87 -7.11 9.37
C GLY A 97 -1.36 -5.66 9.41
N ASN A 98 -0.09 -5.44 9.78
CA ASN A 98 0.51 -4.11 9.81
C ASN A 98 0.72 -3.56 8.40
N GLU A 99 1.24 -4.37 7.48
CA GLU A 99 1.49 -4.01 6.10
C GLU A 99 0.20 -3.80 5.32
N LEU A 100 -0.84 -4.60 5.62
CA LEU A 100 -2.20 -4.40 5.12
C LEU A 100 -2.77 -3.06 5.62
N ALA A 101 -2.65 -2.78 6.93
CA ALA A 101 -3.14 -1.54 7.52
C ALA A 101 -2.40 -0.29 6.99
N ALA A 102 -1.10 -0.44 6.69
CA ALA A 102 -0.28 0.62 6.12
C ALA A 102 -0.48 0.79 4.59
N GLY A 103 -1.17 -0.14 3.93
CA GLY A 103 -1.32 -0.16 2.47
C GLY A 103 -0.04 -0.51 1.72
N TRP A 104 0.93 -1.12 2.39
CA TRP A 104 2.17 -1.64 1.79
C TRP A 104 1.94 -3.01 1.16
N LEU A 105 0.98 -3.77 1.70
CA LEU A 105 0.45 -4.99 1.11
C LEU A 105 -1.05 -4.80 0.85
N ILE A 106 -1.54 -5.31 -0.27
CA ILE A 106 -2.97 -5.37 -0.60
C ILE A 106 -3.31 -6.81 -0.99
N TRP A 107 -4.46 -7.31 -0.53
CA TRP A 107 -5.01 -8.60 -0.99
C TRP A 107 -6.16 -8.33 -1.96
N GLU A 108 -6.11 -8.95 -3.14
CA GLU A 108 -7.16 -8.82 -4.16
C GLU A 108 -7.53 -10.18 -4.74
N SER A 109 -8.83 -10.46 -4.84
CA SER A 109 -9.35 -11.65 -5.52
C SER A 109 -9.95 -11.25 -6.84
N VAL A 110 -9.42 -11.79 -7.94
CA VAL A 110 -9.71 -11.29 -9.30
C VAL A 110 -10.22 -12.40 -10.19
N ASN A 111 -11.46 -12.23 -10.66
CA ASN A 111 -12.02 -13.09 -11.71
C ASN A 111 -11.46 -12.70 -13.09
N TYR A 112 -10.59 -13.53 -13.68
CA TYR A 112 -10.01 -13.27 -15.00
C TYR A 112 -10.94 -13.54 -16.18
N ASP A 113 -12.11 -14.18 -15.97
CA ASP A 113 -13.07 -14.39 -17.06
C ASP A 113 -13.81 -13.10 -17.45
N LEU A 114 -13.83 -12.12 -16.54
CA LEU A 114 -14.42 -10.81 -16.79
C LEU A 114 -13.62 -10.08 -17.88
N PRO A 115 -14.28 -9.47 -18.89
CA PRO A 115 -13.58 -8.86 -20.02
C PRO A 115 -12.47 -7.88 -19.62
N GLN A 116 -12.70 -7.08 -18.58
CA GLN A 116 -11.73 -6.12 -18.07
C GLN A 116 -10.48 -6.75 -17.45
N ASN A 117 -10.54 -8.01 -17.01
CA ASN A 117 -9.46 -8.71 -16.30
C ASN A 117 -8.77 -9.78 -17.16
N LYS A 118 -9.29 -10.10 -18.34
CA LYS A 118 -8.74 -11.16 -19.22
C LYS A 118 -7.27 -10.99 -19.57
N HIS A 119 -6.79 -9.75 -19.63
CA HIS A 119 -5.40 -9.42 -19.94
C HIS A 119 -4.41 -10.04 -18.93
N PHE A 120 -4.80 -10.23 -17.67
CA PHE A 120 -3.93 -10.80 -16.64
C PHE A 120 -3.48 -12.23 -16.93
N LEU A 121 -4.24 -13.01 -17.71
CA LEU A 121 -3.82 -14.33 -18.17
C LEU A 121 -2.49 -14.26 -18.94
N THR A 122 -2.32 -13.23 -19.76
CA THR A 122 -1.10 -12.99 -20.53
C THR A 122 -0.04 -12.25 -19.70
N ASP A 123 -0.43 -11.18 -19.00
CA ASP A 123 0.52 -10.31 -18.28
C ASP A 123 1.31 -11.06 -17.19
N TYR A 124 0.67 -12.04 -16.55
CA TYR A 124 1.26 -12.85 -15.48
C TYR A 124 1.45 -14.33 -15.87
N ASN A 125 1.29 -14.66 -17.16
CA ASN A 125 1.42 -16.01 -17.69
C ASN A 125 0.69 -17.06 -16.83
N LEU A 126 -0.59 -16.82 -16.53
CA LEU A 126 -1.34 -17.60 -15.55
C LEU A 126 -1.69 -18.99 -16.14
N PRO A 127 -1.17 -20.10 -15.57
CA PRO A 127 -1.47 -21.44 -16.10
C PRO A 127 -2.87 -21.93 -15.68
N CYS A 128 -3.37 -21.47 -14.55
CA CYS A 128 -4.63 -21.84 -13.91
C CYS A 128 -4.95 -20.80 -12.81
N PRO A 129 -6.03 -20.94 -12.00
CA PRO A 129 -6.21 -20.11 -10.81
C PRO A 129 -4.95 -20.08 -9.94
N SER A 130 -4.44 -18.90 -9.64
CA SER A 130 -3.06 -18.70 -9.20
C SER A 130 -2.94 -17.55 -8.22
N LEU A 131 -2.06 -17.72 -7.23
CA LEU A 131 -1.60 -16.65 -6.37
C LEU A 131 -0.39 -15.96 -7.01
N VAL A 132 -0.44 -14.64 -7.17
CA VAL A 132 0.64 -13.83 -7.75
C VAL A 132 0.93 -12.65 -6.83
N LEU A 133 2.21 -12.42 -6.53
CA LEU A 133 2.68 -11.23 -5.84
C LEU A 133 3.20 -10.23 -6.87
N VAL A 134 2.63 -9.03 -6.89
CA VAL A 134 2.99 -7.96 -7.82
C VAL A 134 3.60 -6.82 -7.03
N TRP A 135 4.82 -6.44 -7.38
CA TRP A 135 5.53 -5.30 -6.80
C TRP A 135 5.36 -4.08 -7.72
N GLN A 136 4.92 -2.98 -7.13
CA GLN A 136 4.67 -1.72 -7.84
C GLN A 136 5.50 -0.59 -7.24
N ALA A 137 6.22 0.14 -8.10
CA ALA A 137 6.82 1.43 -7.78
C ALA A 137 6.10 2.52 -8.56
N ASP A 138 5.76 3.63 -7.90
CA ASP A 138 5.07 4.77 -8.51
C ASP A 138 3.80 4.39 -9.31
N GLY A 139 3.07 3.36 -8.85
CA GLY A 139 1.83 2.87 -9.47
C GLY A 139 2.02 2.08 -10.76
N LYS A 140 3.27 1.76 -11.14
CA LYS A 140 3.59 0.88 -12.27
C LYS A 140 4.02 -0.48 -11.74
N THR A 141 3.61 -1.54 -12.42
CA THR A 141 4.14 -2.88 -12.15
C THR A 141 5.59 -2.93 -12.58
N GLU A 142 6.46 -3.17 -11.61
CA GLU A 142 7.89 -3.31 -11.84
C GLU A 142 8.25 -4.78 -11.99
N GLN A 143 7.73 -5.64 -11.10
CA GLN A 143 8.03 -7.07 -11.08
C GLN A 143 6.85 -7.87 -10.52
N TRP A 144 6.79 -9.16 -10.84
CA TRP A 144 5.80 -10.08 -10.30
C TRP A 144 6.37 -11.48 -10.06
N ARG A 145 5.68 -12.24 -9.22
CA ARG A 145 6.03 -13.63 -8.88
C ARG A 145 4.78 -14.50 -8.80
N LEU A 146 4.76 -15.58 -9.57
CA LEU A 146 3.76 -16.65 -9.47
C LEU A 146 4.13 -17.61 -8.34
N LEU A 147 3.19 -17.87 -7.43
CA LEU A 147 3.36 -18.84 -6.33
C LEU A 147 2.82 -20.21 -6.78
N GLY A 148 3.56 -20.84 -7.69
CA GLY A 148 3.15 -22.09 -8.35
C GLY A 148 2.96 -23.28 -7.40
N ASP A 149 3.74 -23.36 -6.32
CA ASP A 149 3.75 -24.51 -5.41
C ASP A 149 2.48 -24.59 -4.56
N THR A 150 1.62 -23.57 -4.58
CA THR A 150 0.33 -23.56 -3.85
C THR A 150 -0.55 -24.76 -4.18
N TRP A 151 -0.51 -25.26 -5.43
CA TRP A 151 -1.27 -26.43 -5.84
C TRP A 151 -0.79 -27.74 -5.23
N GLU A 152 0.53 -27.88 -5.06
CA GLU A 152 1.15 -29.04 -4.42
C GLU A 152 0.93 -29.02 -2.91
N LEU A 153 0.93 -27.81 -2.32
CA LEU A 153 0.89 -27.59 -0.88
C LEU A 153 -0.53 -27.46 -0.31
N VAL A 154 -1.59 -27.31 -1.13
CA VAL A 154 -2.96 -27.02 -0.65
C VAL A 154 -3.52 -28.05 0.34
N ARG A 155 -3.07 -29.30 0.26
CA ARG A 155 -3.48 -30.39 1.18
C ARG A 155 -2.61 -30.50 2.43
N ASP A 156 -1.59 -29.65 2.57
CA ASP A 156 -0.71 -29.51 3.74
C ASP A 156 -0.74 -28.05 4.23
N PRO A 157 -1.78 -27.65 5.01
CA PRO A 157 -1.96 -26.26 5.41
C PRO A 157 -0.76 -25.63 6.12
N PRO A 158 -0.03 -26.34 7.01
CA PRO A 158 1.21 -25.81 7.58
C PRO A 158 2.26 -25.44 6.54
N LYS A 159 2.52 -26.31 5.54
CA LYS A 159 3.50 -26.01 4.49
C LYS A 159 3.04 -24.89 3.55
N LEU A 160 1.77 -24.86 3.17
CA LEU A 160 1.24 -23.75 2.37
C LEU A 160 1.36 -22.43 3.14
N SER A 161 1.08 -22.44 4.45
CA SER A 161 1.24 -21.26 5.31
C SER A 161 2.68 -20.77 5.33
N GLU A 162 3.65 -21.66 5.56
CA GLU A 162 5.06 -21.31 5.57
C GLU A 162 5.54 -20.76 4.23
N TYR A 163 5.10 -21.39 3.13
CA TYR A 163 5.44 -20.98 1.77
C TYR A 163 4.93 -19.58 1.44
N VAL A 164 3.63 -19.33 1.65
CA VAL A 164 3.02 -18.02 1.39
C VAL A 164 3.66 -16.93 2.27
N GLU A 165 3.82 -17.19 3.57
CA GLU A 165 4.47 -16.23 4.47
C GLU A 165 5.90 -15.90 4.00
N THR A 166 6.67 -16.92 3.65
CA THR A 166 8.06 -16.75 3.19
C THR A 166 8.13 -15.93 1.91
N GLU A 167 7.33 -16.24 0.89
CA GLU A 167 7.38 -15.52 -0.38
C GLU A 167 6.90 -14.07 -0.22
N VAL A 168 5.86 -13.82 0.60
CA VAL A 168 5.40 -12.44 0.88
C VAL A 168 6.47 -11.64 1.62
N ARG A 169 7.15 -12.22 2.62
CA ARG A 169 8.27 -11.56 3.32
C ARG A 169 9.43 -11.21 2.38
N LYS A 170 9.79 -12.11 1.47
CA LYS A 170 10.85 -11.86 0.47
C LYS A 170 10.49 -10.66 -0.41
N VAL A 171 9.28 -10.65 -0.98
CA VAL A 171 8.84 -9.55 -1.86
C VAL A 171 8.76 -8.22 -1.11
N LEU A 172 8.21 -8.20 0.11
CA LEU A 172 8.18 -6.99 0.95
C LEU A 172 9.58 -6.51 1.35
N GLY A 173 10.53 -7.43 1.52
CA GLY A 173 11.94 -7.13 1.78
C GLY A 173 12.74 -6.71 0.54
N GLY A 174 12.10 -6.57 -0.64
CA GLY A 174 12.76 -6.20 -1.90
C GLY A 174 13.54 -7.34 -2.57
N GLN A 175 13.35 -8.58 -2.13
CA GLN A 175 13.98 -9.77 -2.71
C GLN A 175 13.03 -10.43 -3.70
N VAL A 176 13.04 -9.96 -4.94
CA VAL A 176 12.31 -10.60 -6.05
C VAL A 176 13.34 -11.22 -6.99
N ASN A 177 13.67 -12.50 -6.77
CA ASN A 177 14.56 -13.21 -7.68
C ASN A 177 13.83 -13.46 -9.00
N GLU A 178 14.31 -12.89 -10.10
CA GLU A 178 13.79 -13.08 -11.45
C GLU A 178 13.79 -14.56 -11.83
N ASN A 179 12.63 -15.21 -11.69
CA ASN A 179 12.38 -16.56 -12.17
C ASN A 179 10.94 -16.59 -12.68
N THR A 180 10.70 -15.89 -13.78
CA THR A 180 9.60 -16.23 -14.69
C THR A 180 10.05 -17.48 -15.46
N PRO A 181 9.30 -18.60 -15.45
CA PRO A 181 9.64 -19.75 -16.29
C PRO A 181 9.63 -19.34 -17.77
N LYS A 182 10.62 -19.83 -18.51
CA LYS A 182 10.78 -19.69 -19.97
C LYS A 182 9.66 -20.37 -20.75
#